data_AF-A0A8X6TGA4-F1
#
_entry.id   AF-A0A8X6TGA4-F1
#
_cell.length_a   1.000
_cell.length_b   1.000
_cell.length_c   1.000
_cell.angle_alpha   90.00
_cell.angle_beta   90.00
_cell.angle_gamma   90.00
#
_symmetry.space_group_name_H-M   'P 1'
#
loop_
_entity.id
_entity.type
_entity.pdbx_description
1 polymer ?
#
loop_
_entity_poly.entity_id
_entity_poly.type
_entity_poly.pdbx_seq_one_letter_code
_entity_poly.pdbx_strand_id
1 'polypeptide(L)' 'FIFNCKNPGNKKEGPLTSEEMMEAEYFLLKQEQHGAFHSEMTAMKNGDDICHKSKILNLSPFLDGKGVIRIRRSLENS' A
#
# COMPACT_ATOMS: atom_id res chain seq x y z
N PHE A 1 -13.37 -0.41 12.50
CA PHE A 1 -13.02 1.04 12.53
C PHE A 1 -13.10 1.73 11.17
N ILE A 2 -12.20 1.45 10.21
CA ILE A 2 -12.19 2.11 8.87
C ILE A 2 -13.51 1.97 8.12
N PHE A 3 -14.18 0.82 8.24
CA PHE A 3 -15.52 0.61 7.70
C PHE A 3 -16.50 1.68 8.18
N ASN A 4 -16.56 1.95 9.48
CA ASN A 4 -17.44 2.96 10.06
C ASN A 4 -17.06 4.38 9.63
N CYS A 5 -15.77 4.67 9.49
CA CYS A 5 -15.30 5.97 8.98
C CYS A 5 -15.80 6.24 7.56
N LYS A 6 -15.88 5.19 6.73
CA LYS A 6 -16.37 5.28 5.34
C LYS A 6 -17.89 5.16 5.22
N ASN A 7 -18.57 4.59 6.21
CA ASN A 7 -20.00 4.29 6.18
C ASN A 7 -20.71 4.93 7.39
N PRO A 8 -20.87 6.27 7.42
CA PRO A 8 -21.42 6.97 8.59
C PRO A 8 -22.86 6.55 8.94
N GLY A 9 -23.65 6.09 7.96
CA GLY A 9 -25.03 5.62 8.15
C GLY A 9 -25.19 4.13 8.45
N ASN A 10 -24.10 3.34 8.41
CA ASN A 10 -24.13 1.91 8.71
C ASN A 10 -22.87 1.55 9.51
N LYS A 11 -22.90 1.83 10.80
CA LYS A 11 -21.78 1.58 11.69
C LYS A 11 -21.89 0.18 12.27
N LYS A 12 -20.75 -0.52 12.29
CA LYS A 12 -20.57 -1.76 13.05
C LYS A 12 -20.22 -1.42 14.49
N GLU A 13 -20.79 -2.16 15.43
CA GLU A 13 -20.54 -2.00 16.86
C GLU A 13 -19.91 -3.28 17.44
N GLY A 14 -19.23 -3.16 18.58
CA GLY A 14 -18.51 -4.26 19.23
C GLY A 14 -16.98 -4.15 19.11
N PRO A 15 -16.24 -5.17 19.62
CA PRO A 15 -14.77 -5.19 19.56
C PRO A 15 -14.25 -5.26 18.12
N LEU A 16 -13.06 -4.70 17.88
CA LEU A 16 -12.37 -4.82 16.59
C LEU A 16 -11.96 -6.27 16.35
N THR A 17 -12.29 -6.80 15.17
CA THR A 17 -11.80 -8.11 14.76
C THR A 17 -10.38 -8.01 14.19
N SER A 18 -9.66 -9.13 14.17
CA SER A 18 -8.32 -9.21 13.57
C SER A 18 -8.34 -8.80 12.09
N GLU A 19 -9.39 -9.18 11.37
CA GLU A 19 -9.58 -8.83 9.96
C GLU A 19 -9.78 -7.32 9.79
N GLU A 20 -10.60 -6.69 10.64
CA GLU A 20 -10.80 -5.24 10.60
C GLU A 20 -9.50 -4.48 10.92
N MET A 21 -8.69 -5.01 11.83
CA MET A 21 -7.39 -4.42 12.18
C MET A 21 -6.40 -4.53 11.02
N MET A 22 -6.31 -5.70 10.38
CA MET A 22 -5.50 -5.91 9.18
C MET A 22 -5.95 -4.98 8.04
N GLU A 23 -7.25 -4.86 7.78
CA GLU A 23 -7.78 -3.96 6.75
C GLU A 23 -7.42 -2.50 7.04
N ALA A 24 -7.47 -2.09 8.32
CA ALA A 24 -7.08 -0.75 8.72
C ALA A 24 -5.58 -0.51 8.50
N GLU A 25 -4.73 -1.47 8.84
CA GLU A 25 -3.29 -1.41 8.58
C GLU A 25 -3.00 -1.26 7.08
N TYR A 26 -3.59 -2.12 6.24
CA TYR A 26 -3.43 -2.03 4.78
C TYR A 26 -3.94 -0.71 4.22
N PHE A 27 -5.02 -0.16 4.77
CA PHE A 27 -5.52 1.13 4.36
C PHE A 27 -4.52 2.24 4.67
N LEU A 28 -3.99 2.29 5.90
CA LEU A 28 -3.01 3.29 6.31
C LEU A 28 -1.73 3.20 5.48
N LEU A 29 -1.18 1.99 5.29
CA LEU A 29 0.00 1.77 4.46
C LEU A 29 -0.18 2.30 3.04
N LYS A 30 -1.34 2.03 2.43
CA LYS A 30 -1.64 2.52 1.07
C LYS A 30 -1.79 4.03 1.02
N GLN A 31 -2.40 4.65 2.02
CA GLN A 31 -2.54 6.11 2.08
C GLN A 31 -1.17 6.78 2.17
N GLU A 32 -0.31 6.33 3.08
CA GLU A 32 1.04 6.88 3.24
C GLU A 32 1.89 6.67 1.98
N GLN A 33 1.86 5.46 1.40
CA GLN A 33 2.59 5.18 0.17
C GLN A 33 2.06 5.98 -1.03
N HIS A 34 0.76 6.19 -1.11
CA HIS A 34 0.18 7.04 -2.15
C HIS A 34 0.65 8.48 -2.03
N GLY A 35 0.81 9.01 -0.81
CA GLY A 35 1.37 10.34 -0.59
C GLY A 35 2.85 10.44 -0.96
N ALA A 36 3.65 9.43 -0.61
CA ALA A 36 5.10 9.45 -0.80
C ALA A 36 5.58 9.00 -2.19
N PHE A 37 4.84 8.09 -2.85
CA PHE A 37 5.24 7.38 -4.08
C PHE A 37 4.12 7.34 -5.12
N HIS A 38 3.32 8.41 -5.20
CA HIS A 38 2.16 8.50 -6.09
C HIS A 38 2.49 8.11 -7.55
N SER A 39 3.57 8.67 -8.09
CA SER A 39 4.04 8.42 -9.46
C SER A 39 4.39 6.97 -9.70
N GLU A 40 5.15 6.36 -8.78
CA GLU A 40 5.59 4.98 -8.87
C GLU A 40 4.41 4.01 -8.76
N MET A 41 3.48 4.27 -7.84
CA MET A 41 2.26 3.47 -7.72
C MET A 41 1.42 3.53 -8.99
N THR A 42 1.30 4.71 -9.61
CA THR A 42 0.52 4.89 -10.84
C THR A 42 1.16 4.16 -12.00
N ALA A 43 2.48 4.30 -12.17
CA ALA A 43 3.23 3.57 -13.19
C ALA A 43 3.06 2.05 -13.03
N MET A 44 3.29 1.51 -11.83
CA MET A 44 3.11 0.08 -11.54
C MET A 44 1.69 -0.43 -11.80
N LYS A 45 0.65 0.37 -11.52
CA LYS A 45 -0.75 -0.01 -11.79
C LYS A 45 -1.07 -0.04 -13.27
N ASN A 46 -0.49 0.86 -14.04
CA ASN A 46 -0.71 0.95 -15.49
C ASN A 46 0.17 -0.03 -16.28
N GLY A 47 1.17 -0.63 -15.64
CA GLY A 47 2.18 -1.45 -16.31
C GLY A 47 3.25 -0.61 -17.01
N ASP A 48 3.38 0.67 -16.64
CA ASP A 48 4.41 1.58 -17.13
C ASP A 48 5.70 1.43 -16.30
N ASP A 49 6.81 1.87 -16.88
CA ASP A 49 8.08 1.93 -16.18
C ASP A 49 8.09 3.00 -15.09
N ILE A 50 8.69 2.67 -13.94
CA ILE A 50 8.94 3.63 -12.87
C ILE A 50 10.02 4.62 -13.32
N CYS A 51 9.83 5.90 -13.00
CA CYS A 51 10.80 6.95 -13.29
C CYS A 51 12.21 6.59 -12.77
N HIS A 52 13.23 6.74 -13.62
CA HIS A 52 14.64 6.50 -13.26
C HIS A 52 15.16 7.34 -12.09
N LYS A 53 14.49 8.45 -11.76
CA LYS A 53 14.81 9.31 -10.60
C LYS A 53 14.12 8.87 -9.30
N SER A 54 13.29 7.82 -9.35
CA SER A 54 12.63 7.30 -8.17
C SER A 54 13.66 6.78 -7.16
N LYS A 55 13.44 7.14 -5.89
CA LYS A 55 14.30 6.69 -4.78
C LYS A 55 14.17 5.19 -4.50
N ILE A 56 13.11 4.55 -5.00
CA ILE A 56 12.81 3.14 -4.73
C ILE A 56 13.04 2.23 -5.93
N LEU A 57 13.31 2.76 -7.14
CA LEU A 57 13.50 1.94 -8.35
C LEU A 57 14.58 0.85 -8.17
N ASN A 58 15.73 1.23 -7.60
CA ASN A 58 16.85 0.31 -7.37
C ASN A 58 16.56 -0.76 -6.31
N LEU A 59 15.44 -0.66 -5.60
CA LEU A 59 14.97 -1.64 -4.63
C LEU A 59 13.99 -2.65 -5.26
N SER A 60 13.85 -2.63 -6.60
CA SER A 60 12.95 -3.50 -7.36
C SER A 60 11.53 -3.54 -6.75
N PRO A 61 10.84 -2.39 -6.71
CA PRO A 61 9.55 -2.27 -6.06
C PRO A 61 8.47 -2.98 -6.90
N PHE A 62 7.51 -3.59 -6.23
CA PHE A 62 6.35 -4.24 -6.86
C PHE A 62 5.09 -4.06 -6.01
N LEU A 63 3.91 -4.15 -6.62
CA LEU A 63 2.65 -4.15 -5.88
C LEU A 63 2.32 -5.58 -5.44
N ASP A 64 2.01 -5.75 -4.15
CA ASP A 64 1.48 -7.03 -3.64
C ASP A 64 -0.01 -7.22 -4.01
N GLY A 65 -0.58 -8.38 -3.64
CA GLY A 65 -1.99 -8.70 -3.90
C GLY A 65 -3.00 -7.78 -3.20
N LYS A 66 -2.56 -6.85 -2.35
CA LYS A 66 -3.39 -5.83 -1.71
C LYS A 66 -3.14 -4.42 -2.26
N GLY A 67 -2.25 -4.28 -3.24
CA GLY A 67 -1.90 -3.04 -3.90
C GLY A 67 -0.96 -2.15 -3.07
N VAL A 68 -0.16 -2.76 -2.19
CA VAL A 68 0.88 -2.08 -1.40
C VAL A 68 2.22 -2.26 -2.09
N ILE A 69 3.04 -1.20 -2.16
CA ILE A 69 4.42 -1.29 -2.61
C ILE A 69 5.21 -2.16 -1.62
N ARG A 70 5.81 -3.22 -2.15
CA ARG A 70 6.79 -4.07 -1.51
C ARG A 70 8.12 -3.97 -2.24
N ILE A 71 9.19 -4.23 -1.51
CA ILE A 71 10.56 -4.22 -2.02
C ILE A 71 11.04 -5.67 -2.05
N ARG A 72 11.51 -6.12 -3.21
CA ARG A 72 12.26 -7.37 -3.27
C ARG A 72 13.66 -7.05 -2.77
N ARG A 73 14.07 -7.58 -1.61
CA ARG A 73 15.47 -7.48 -1.20
C ARG A 73 16.31 -8.19 -2.25
N SER A 74 17.15 -7.45 -2.97
CA SER A 74 18.24 -8.06 -3.74
C SER A 74 19.24 -8.64 -2.73
N LEU A 75 19.56 -9.93 -2.87
CA LEU A 75 20.62 -10.59 -2.08
C LEU A 75 22.00 -10.38 -2.70
N GLU A 76 22.18 -9.37 -3.55
CA GLU A 76 23.49 -8.98 -4.08
C GLU A 76 24.29 -8.22 -3.01
N ASN A 77 24.75 -8.93 -1.98
CA ASN A 77 25.84 -8.53 -1.09
C ASN A 77 26.37 -9.77 -0.36
N SER A 78 27.37 -10.44 -0.97
CA SER A 78 28.45 -11.16 -0.28
C SER A 78 29.69 -11.09 -1.16
#